data_AF-A0A7C5ETR6-F1
#
_entry.id   AF-A0A7C5ETR6-F1
#
_cell.length_a   1.000
_cell.length_b   1.000
_cell.length_c   1.000
_cell.angle_alpha   90.00
_cell.angle_beta   90.00
_cell.angle_gamma   90.00
#
_symmetry.space_group_name_H-M   'P 1'
#
loop_
_entity.id
_entity.type
_entity.pdbx_description
1 polymer ?
#
loop_
_entity_poly.entity_id
_entity_poly.type
_entity_poly.pdbx_seq_one_letter_code
_entity_poly.pdbx_strand_id
1 'polypeptide(L)' 'MDAVNLLQEAAKEKVAFVPGAPFFADGGGENTLRLSFACMPPEIIVEGIRRLAGVIRKALA' A
#
# COMPACT_ATOMS: atom_id res chain seq x y z
N MET A 1 -11.28 1.67 5.56
CA MET A 1 -9.87 1.83 5.18
C MET A 1 -9.85 2.34 3.75
N ASP A 2 -9.27 3.52 3.53
CA ASP A 2 -9.12 4.14 2.21
C ASP A 2 -7.64 4.05 1.79
N ALA A 3 -7.37 3.58 0.58
CA ALA A 3 -6.02 3.29 0.09
C ALA A 3 -5.19 4.56 -0.19
N VAL A 4 -5.84 5.70 -0.47
CA VAL A 4 -5.14 6.99 -0.64
C VAL A 4 -4.64 7.50 0.71
N ASN A 5 -5.49 7.43 1.74
CA ASN A 5 -5.09 7.76 3.11
C ASN A 5 -4.03 6.78 3.63
N LEU A 6 -4.18 5.48 3.35
CA LEU A 6 -3.19 4.47 3.72
C LEU A 6 -1.83 4.73 3.03
N LEU A 7 -1.83 5.21 1.79
CA LEU A 7 -0.61 5.58 1.07
C LEU A 7 0.12 6.75 1.76
N GLN A 8 -0.61 7.75 2.26
CA GLN A 8 -0.01 8.87 2.99
C GLN A 8 0.72 8.39 4.26
N GLU A 9 0.12 7.45 5.00
CA GLU A 9 0.75 6.86 6.19
C GLU A 9 1.92 5.94 5.82
N ALA A 10 1.77 5.11 4.78
CA ALA A 10 2.85 4.25 4.29
C ALA A 10 4.06 5.05 3.78
N ALA A 11 3.83 6.20 3.17
CA ALA A 11 4.90 7.09 2.70
C ALA A 11 5.78 7.61 3.84
N LYS A 12 5.20 7.85 5.03
CA LYS A 12 5.97 8.24 6.24
C LYS A 12 6.92 7.13 6.69
N GLU A 13 6.56 5.86 6.44
CA GLU A 13 7.39 4.69 6.69
C GLU A 13 8.31 4.33 5.49
N LYS A 14 8.40 5.22 4.50
CA LYS A 14 9.17 5.04 3.24
C LYS A 14 8.69 3.83 2.41
N VAL A 15 7.39 3.57 2.40
CA VAL A 15 6.76 2.58 1.51
C VAL A 15 5.80 3.29 0.57
N ALA A 16 5.87 2.96 -0.72
CA ALA A 16 4.95 3.45 -1.74
C ALA A 16 4.24 2.28 -2.43
N PHE A 17 2.97 2.49 -2.78
CA PHE A 17 2.16 1.58 -3.59
C PHE A 17 1.18 2.40 -4.43
N VAL A 18 0.45 1.76 -5.34
CA VAL A 18 -0.58 2.47 -6.15
C VAL A 18 -1.96 2.18 -5.56
N PRO A 19 -2.75 3.20 -5.19
CA PRO A 19 -4.15 3.03 -4.78
C PRO A 19 -4.96 2.36 -5.90
N GLY A 20 -5.91 1.52 -5.51
CA GLY A 20 -6.65 0.67 -6.45
C GLY A 20 -7.77 1.36 -7.20
N ALA A 21 -8.39 2.41 -6.64
CA ALA A 21 -9.58 3.04 -7.21
C ALA A 21 -9.45 3.42 -8.71
N PRO A 22 -8.32 3.98 -9.21
CA PRO A 22 -8.17 4.30 -10.63
C PRO A 22 -8.21 3.09 -11.59
N PHE A 23 -8.14 1.85 -11.08
CA PHE A 23 -8.20 0.63 -11.88
C PHE A 23 -9.63 0.08 -12.06
N PHE A 24 -10.63 0.66 -11.39
CA PHE A 24 -12.03 0.23 -11.48
C PHE A 24 -12.82 1.21 -12.35
N ALA A 25 -13.16 0.83 -13.58
CA ALA A 25 -13.78 1.70 -14.58
C ALA A 25 -15.15 2.25 -14.17
N ASP A 26 -15.92 1.46 -13.42
CA ASP A 26 -17.24 1.83 -12.90
C ASP A 26 -17.18 2.45 -11.49
N GLY A 27 -15.99 2.79 -11.00
CA GLY A 27 -15.74 3.24 -9.63
C GLY A 27 -15.62 2.09 -8.63
N GLY A 28 -15.43 2.43 -7.35
CA GLY A 28 -15.11 1.46 -6.29
C GLY A 28 -13.61 1.19 -6.15
N GLY A 29 -13.26 0.18 -5.36
CA GLY A 29 -11.87 -0.23 -5.16
C GLY A 29 -11.07 0.69 -4.24
N GLU A 30 -11.72 1.55 -3.47
CA GLU A 30 -11.11 2.50 -2.53
C GLU A 30 -10.29 1.81 -1.44
N ASN A 31 -10.62 0.56 -1.10
CA ASN A 31 -9.90 -0.26 -0.12
C ASN A 31 -8.89 -1.24 -0.76
N THR A 32 -8.63 -1.12 -2.06
CA THR A 32 -7.70 -1.99 -2.79
C THR A 32 -6.41 -1.25 -3.15
N LEU A 33 -5.33 -1.99 -3.39
CA LEU A 33 -4.02 -1.44 -3.76
C LEU A 33 -3.24 -2.39 -4.68
N ARG A 34 -2.29 -1.85 -5.43
CA ARG A 34 -1.39 -2.62 -6.29
C ARG A 34 0.05 -2.54 -5.77
N LEU A 35 0.66 -3.71 -5.57
CA LEU A 35 2.08 -3.86 -5.25
C LEU A 35 2.87 -4.30 -6.48
N SER A 36 4.09 -3.80 -6.63
CA SER A 36 5.05 -4.25 -7.63
C SER A 36 6.32 -4.72 -6.95
N PHE A 37 6.78 -5.92 -7.32
CA PHE A 37 8.02 -6.55 -6.85
C PHE A 37 9.06 -6.68 -7.97
N ALA A 38 8.78 -6.15 -9.16
CA ALA A 38 9.59 -6.38 -10.36
C ALA A 38 11.00 -5.74 -10.32
N CYS A 39 11.18 -4.65 -9.57
CA CYS A 39 12.40 -3.84 -9.61
C CYS A 39 13.14 -3.73 -8.27
N MET A 40 12.83 -4.58 -7.29
CA MET A 40 13.38 -4.48 -5.94
C MET A 40 14.07 -5.79 -5.52
N PRO A 41 15.22 -5.72 -4.83
CA PRO A 41 15.84 -6.88 -4.21
C PRO A 41 14.94 -7.54 -3.15
N PRO A 42 15.01 -8.87 -2.95
CA PRO A 42 14.18 -9.59 -1.98
C PRO A 42 14.18 -9.01 -0.57
N GLU A 43 15.32 -8.56 -0.07
CA GLU A 43 15.50 -7.96 1.24
C GLU A 43 14.73 -6.63 1.40
N ILE A 44 14.67 -5.83 0.33
CA ILE A 44 13.89 -4.58 0.30
C ILE A 44 12.40 -4.88 0.25
N ILE A 45 12.00 -5.93 -0.48
CA ILE A 45 10.60 -6.38 -0.52
C ILE A 45 10.14 -6.80 0.89
N VAL A 46 10.91 -7.64 1.58
CA VAL A 46 10.58 -8.10 2.93
C VAL A 46 10.43 -6.92 3.89
N GLU A 47 11.37 -5.99 3.87
CA GLU A 47 11.34 -4.80 4.73
C GLU A 47 10.14 -3.89 4.39
N GLY A 48 9.87 -3.68 3.09
CA GLY A 48 8.72 -2.89 2.64
C GLY A 48 7.39 -3.49 3.09
N ILE A 49 7.22 -4.81 2.96
CA ILE A 49 6.00 -5.52 3.42
C ILE A 49 5.88 -5.45 4.94
N ARG A 50 6.98 -5.60 5.69
CA ARG A 50 6.97 -5.49 7.17
C ARG A 50 6.46 -4.13 7.61
N ARG A 51 6.94 -3.05 6.99
CA ARG A 51 6.48 -1.67 7.28
C ARG A 51 5.03 -1.46 6.90
N LEU A 52 4.63 -1.89 5.70
CA LEU A 52 3.25 -1.78 5.22
C LEU A 52 2.27 -2.52 6.15
N ALA A 53 2.61 -3.72 6.60
CA ALA A 53 1.80 -4.48 7.54
C ALA A 53 1.61 -3.74 8.87
N GLY A 54 2.66 -3.05 9.35
CA GLY A 54 2.56 -2.19 10.53
C GLY A 54 1.56 -1.04 10.35
N VAL A 55 1.58 -0.37 9.20
CA VAL A 55 0.64 0.71 8.86
C VAL A 55 -0.80 0.18 8.77
N ILE A 56 -1.01 -0.95 8.09
CA ILE A 56 -2.34 -1.58 7.98
C ILE A 56 -2.89 -1.96 9.36
N ARG A 57 -2.07 -2.56 10.24
CA ARG A 57 -2.50 -2.90 11.60
C ARG A 57 -2.93 -1.67 12.39
N LYS A 58 -2.21 -0.56 12.28
CA LYS A 58 -2.59 0.72 12.91
C LYS A 58 -3.91 1.27 12.35
N ALA A 59 -4.16 1.10 11.05
CA ALA A 59 -5.38 1.57 10.41
C ALA A 59 -6.62 0.69 10.68
N LEU A 60 -6.43 -0.52 11.22
CA LEU A 60 -7.49 -1.46 11.60
C LEU A 60 -7.81 -1.45 13.09
N ALA A 61 -6.96 -0.83 13.92
CA ALA A 61 -7.18 -0.63 15.35
C ALA A 61 -8.15 0.53 15.58
#